data_AF-A0A521U5E8-F1
#
_entry.id   AF-A0A521U5E8-F1
#
_cell.length_a   1.000
_cell.length_b   1.000
_cell.length_c   1.000
_cell.angle_alpha   90.00
_cell.angle_beta   90.00
_cell.angle_gamma   90.00
#
_symmetry.space_group_name_H-M   'P 1'
#
loop_
_entity.id
_entity.type
_entity.pdbx_description
1 polymer ?
#
loop_
_entity_poly.entity_id
_entity_poly.type
_entity_poly.pdbx_seq_one_letter_code
_entity_poly.pdbx_strand_id
1 'polypeptide(L)'
;MKKIEAVIKRRNFPTIKTHLTVIGTYIIDKRNLDDSNVYDKLKGPQGVGSNGLKSIPLAKIEVVVSDKDARKVVEMISKNSGLSSNHVGKIFVSEMEEVVDMETLDGQQDLEIHTEEKSESKQFPKRGRLIPLQKFTLHKLQVIYEENKETLRTDYRIKSFSDFVNYCVMKSLPILEKQLKNSTIIYGNNFGDF
;
A
#
# COMPACT_ATOMS: atom_id res chain seq x y z
N MET A 1 -6.38 -1.73 0.23
CA MET A 1 -6.34 -1.90 1.69
C MET A 1 -5.80 -3.28 1.99
N LYS A 2 -5.22 -3.50 3.17
CA LYS A 2 -4.70 -4.82 3.55
C LYS A 2 -5.24 -5.26 4.91
N LYS A 3 -5.61 -6.53 4.99
CA LYS A 3 -5.80 -7.25 6.25
C LYS A 3 -4.46 -7.82 6.70
N ILE A 4 -4.04 -7.46 7.90
CA ILE A 4 -2.85 -8.01 8.56
C ILE A 4 -3.32 -8.91 9.70
N GLU A 5 -2.93 -10.17 9.64
CA GLU A 5 -3.12 -11.13 10.72
C GLU A 5 -1.77 -11.53 11.30
N ALA A 6 -1.61 -11.43 12.60
CA ALA A 6 -0.34 -11.74 13.25
C ALA A 6 -0.54 -12.57 14.52
N VAL A 7 0.32 -13.55 14.70
CA VAL A 7 0.46 -14.27 15.97
C VAL A 7 1.55 -13.59 16.79
N ILE A 8 1.25 -13.24 18.04
CA ILE A 8 2.13 -12.52 18.94
C ILE A 8 2.16 -13.16 20.33
N LYS A 9 3.16 -12.84 21.14
CA LYS A 9 3.12 -13.16 22.58
C LYS A 9 2.01 -12.33 23.24
N ARG A 10 1.14 -12.98 24.00
CA ARG A 10 -0.04 -12.34 24.63
C ARG A 10 0.33 -11.12 25.48
N ARG A 11 1.46 -11.20 26.20
CA ARG A 11 1.97 -10.10 27.05
C ARG A 11 2.36 -8.83 26.28
N ASN A 12 2.68 -8.95 24.99
CA ASN A 12 3.12 -7.84 24.16
C ASN A 12 1.94 -7.10 23.48
N PHE A 13 0.72 -7.65 23.60
CA PHE A 13 -0.48 -7.07 23.03
C PHE A 13 -0.73 -5.60 23.43
N PRO A 14 -0.62 -5.20 24.72
CA PRO A 14 -0.85 -3.81 25.11
C PRO A 14 0.09 -2.83 24.40
N THR A 15 1.37 -3.19 24.29
CA THR A 15 2.36 -2.38 23.57
C THR A 15 1.98 -2.21 22.10
N ILE A 16 1.62 -3.29 21.42
CA ILE A 16 1.21 -3.25 20.01
C ILE A 16 -0.05 -2.40 19.84
N LYS A 17 -1.04 -2.54 20.73
CA LYS A 17 -2.27 -1.75 20.72
C LYS A 17 -1.96 -0.25 20.79
N THR A 18 -1.10 0.17 21.72
CA THR A 18 -0.72 1.58 21.86
C THR A 18 -0.07 2.12 20.58
N HIS A 19 0.82 1.37 19.95
CA HIS A 19 1.47 1.79 18.70
C HIS A 19 0.48 1.91 17.54
N LEU A 20 -0.49 0.99 17.42
CA LEU A 20 -1.53 1.07 16.40
C LEU A 20 -2.42 2.30 16.58
N THR A 21 -2.78 2.63 17.82
CA THR A 21 -3.56 3.84 18.12
C THR A 21 -2.82 5.12 17.71
N VAL A 22 -1.50 5.18 17.88
CA VAL A 22 -0.68 6.33 17.41
C VAL A 22 -0.66 6.44 15.89
N ILE A 23 -0.72 5.32 15.17
CA ILE A 23 -0.82 5.28 13.70
C ILE A 23 -2.24 5.64 13.23
N GLY A 24 -3.23 5.65 14.14
CA GLY A 24 -4.64 5.90 13.81
C GLY A 24 -5.38 4.65 13.31
N THR A 25 -4.84 3.46 13.57
CA THR A 25 -5.47 2.19 13.19
C THR A 25 -5.93 1.41 14.41
N TYR A 26 -7.00 0.61 14.25
CA TYR A 26 -7.60 -0.17 15.33
C TYR A 26 -7.56 -1.66 15.04
N ILE A 27 -7.54 -2.45 16.11
CA ILE A 27 -7.58 -3.91 16.05
C ILE A 27 -9.03 -4.33 15.92
N ILE A 28 -9.32 -5.18 14.93
CA ILE A 28 -10.68 -5.66 14.63
C ILE A 28 -11.00 -6.90 15.44
N ASP A 29 -10.05 -7.84 15.49
CA ASP A 29 -10.20 -9.06 16.25
C ASP A 29 -8.93 -9.39 17.04
N LYS A 30 -9.15 -9.95 18.23
CA LYS A 30 -8.10 -10.48 19.10
C LYS A 30 -8.58 -11.80 19.69
N ARG A 31 -7.89 -12.88 19.33
CA ARG A 31 -8.14 -14.22 19.87
C ARG A 31 -6.93 -14.73 20.65
N ASN A 32 -7.18 -15.26 21.84
CA ASN A 32 -6.17 -15.95 22.62
C ASN A 32 -5.98 -17.37 22.05
N LEU A 33 -4.73 -17.80 21.88
CA LEU A 33 -4.41 -19.15 21.45
C LEU A 33 -3.99 -19.94 22.69
N ASP A 34 -4.96 -20.60 23.33
CA ASP A 34 -4.74 -21.32 24.58
C ASP A 34 -4.19 -22.75 24.35
N ASP A 35 -4.52 -23.40 23.23
CA ASP A 35 -4.05 -24.76 22.87
C ASP A 35 -2.84 -24.79 21.91
N SER A 36 -2.06 -23.71 21.84
CA SER A 36 -0.90 -23.70 20.95
C SER A 36 0.24 -24.58 21.50
N ASN A 37 0.63 -25.63 20.77
CA ASN A 37 1.80 -26.49 21.06
C ASN A 37 3.15 -25.76 20.81
N VAL A 38 3.26 -24.50 21.22
CA VAL A 38 4.44 -23.66 21.01
C VAL A 38 5.18 -23.50 22.32
N TYR A 39 6.43 -23.97 22.33
CA TYR A 39 7.28 -24.02 23.50
C TYR A 39 8.56 -23.19 23.28
N ASP A 40 9.00 -22.48 24.33
CA ASP A 40 10.30 -21.81 24.39
C ASP A 40 11.26 -22.62 25.26
N LYS A 41 12.57 -22.49 25.01
CA LYS A 41 13.59 -23.06 25.89
C LYS A 41 13.70 -22.20 27.15
N LEU A 42 13.57 -22.81 28.33
CA LEU A 42 13.78 -22.14 29.60
C LEU A 42 15.25 -21.70 29.72
N LYS A 43 15.49 -20.40 29.80
CA LYS A 43 16.79 -19.83 30.20
C LYS A 43 16.83 -19.75 31.74
N GLY A 44 17.32 -20.80 32.39
CA GLY A 44 17.49 -20.87 33.84
C GLY A 44 18.09 -22.22 34.28
N PRO A 45 18.56 -22.34 35.54
CA PRO A 45 19.10 -23.61 36.06
C PRO A 45 18.01 -24.68 35.98
N GLN A 46 18.27 -25.73 35.18
CA GLN A 46 17.35 -26.83 34.99
C GLN A 46 17.32 -27.69 36.27
N GLY A 47 16.24 -27.57 37.03
CA GLY A 47 15.93 -28.51 38.10
C GLY A 47 15.70 -29.91 37.53
N VAL A 48 16.17 -30.92 38.26
CA VAL A 48 16.02 -32.35 37.93
C VAL A 48 14.53 -32.66 37.67
N GLY A 49 14.20 -33.04 36.43
CA GLY A 49 12.85 -33.49 36.04
C GLY A 49 12.01 -32.52 35.20
N SER A 50 12.50 -31.32 34.85
CA SER A 50 11.79 -30.44 33.92
C SER A 50 12.33 -30.58 32.49
N ASN A 51 11.46 -30.75 31.49
CA ASN A 51 11.83 -30.88 30.07
C ASN A 51 12.47 -29.63 29.45
N GLY A 52 12.87 -28.62 30.24
CA GLY A 52 13.51 -27.39 29.75
C GLY A 52 12.65 -26.56 28.79
N LEU A 53 11.37 -26.90 28.63
CA LEU A 53 10.42 -26.31 27.69
C LEU A 53 9.27 -25.65 28.47
N LYS A 54 8.97 -24.41 28.14
CA LYS A 54 7.83 -23.65 28.70
C LYS A 54 6.86 -23.28 27.60
N SER A 55 5.57 -23.54 27.79
CA SER A 55 4.53 -23.09 26.85
C SER A 55 4.49 -21.56 26.78
N ILE A 56 4.35 -21.03 25.58
CA ILE A 56 4.27 -19.59 25.34
C ILE A 56 2.80 -19.23 25.16
N PRO A 57 2.21 -18.36 26.00
CA PRO A 57 0.86 -17.87 25.76
C PRO A 57 0.85 -16.94 24.54
N LEU A 58 0.13 -17.34 23.50
CA LEU A 58 0.02 -16.61 22.24
C LEU A 58 -1.36 -15.94 22.11
N ALA A 59 -1.41 -14.97 21.20
CA ALA A 59 -2.65 -14.35 20.73
C ALA A 59 -2.54 -14.07 19.22
N LYS A 60 -3.65 -14.26 18.51
CA LYS A 60 -3.83 -13.80 17.13
C LYS A 60 -4.49 -12.42 17.16
N ILE A 61 -3.95 -11.47 16.41
CA ILE A 61 -4.55 -10.16 16.18
C ILE A 61 -4.85 -9.98 14.70
N GLU A 62 -5.95 -9.28 14.39
CA GLU A 62 -6.37 -8.93 13.04
C GLU A 62 -6.57 -7.42 12.95
N VAL A 63 -5.98 -6.81 11.94
CA VAL A 63 -5.96 -5.36 11.73
C VAL A 63 -6.20 -5.08 10.25
N VAL A 64 -7.04 -4.10 9.93
CA VAL A 64 -7.16 -3.59 8.56
C VAL A 64 -6.50 -2.23 8.49
N VAL A 65 -5.66 -2.04 7.49
CA VAL A 65 -4.82 -0.87 7.31
C VAL A 65 -4.87 -0.42 5.87
N SER A 66 -4.52 0.86 5.68
CA SER A 66 -4.28 1.38 4.36
C SER A 66 -3.06 0.69 3.72
N ASP A 67 -3.00 0.65 2.39
CA ASP A 67 -1.86 0.08 1.67
C ASP A 67 -0.54 0.83 1.98
N LYS A 68 -0.65 2.15 2.18
CA LYS A 68 0.45 3.04 2.59
C LYS A 68 1.06 2.62 3.92
N ASP A 69 0.21 2.34 4.89
CA ASP A 69 0.65 2.04 6.26
C ASP A 69 0.96 0.56 6.48
N ALA A 70 0.55 -0.32 5.56
CA ALA A 70 0.68 -1.76 5.71
C ALA A 70 2.12 -2.21 6.01
N ARG A 71 3.11 -1.66 5.29
CA ARG A 71 4.53 -2.02 5.50
C ARG A 71 5.01 -1.62 6.89
N LYS A 72 4.65 -0.40 7.32
CA LYS A 72 5.01 0.17 8.62
C LYS A 72 4.38 -0.63 9.77
N VAL A 73 3.12 -1.02 9.62
CA VAL A 73 2.40 -1.82 10.62
C VAL A 73 2.98 -3.23 10.72
N VAL A 74 3.30 -3.89 9.60
CA VAL A 74 3.97 -5.21 9.60
C VAL A 74 5.32 -5.13 10.33
N GLU A 75 6.12 -4.11 10.05
CA GLU A 75 7.42 -3.93 10.70
C GLU A 75 7.29 -3.68 12.22
N MET A 76 6.34 -2.82 12.60
CA MET A 76 6.05 -2.53 14.00
C MET A 76 5.60 -3.78 14.77
N ILE A 77 4.68 -4.57 14.19
CA ILE A 77 4.20 -5.82 14.80
C ILE A 77 5.36 -6.81 14.89
N SER A 78 6.18 -6.96 13.84
CA SER A 78 7.32 -7.87 13.85
C SER A 78 8.29 -7.56 15.01
N LYS A 79 8.70 -6.29 15.15
CA LYS A 79 9.60 -5.82 16.22
C LYS A 79 9.02 -6.01 17.62
N ASN A 80 7.70 -5.82 17.77
CA ASN A 80 7.04 -5.86 19.08
C ASN A 80 6.36 -7.20 19.40
N SER A 81 6.32 -8.16 18.48
CA SER A 81 5.63 -9.46 18.65
C SER A 81 6.19 -10.31 19.78
N GLY A 82 7.48 -10.13 20.08
CA GLY A 82 8.23 -10.94 21.04
C GLY A 82 8.52 -12.37 20.54
N LEU A 83 8.25 -12.68 19.27
CA LEU A 83 8.57 -13.94 18.61
C LEU A 83 9.81 -13.74 17.73
N SER A 84 10.69 -14.74 17.70
CA SER A 84 11.80 -14.77 16.74
C SER A 84 11.37 -15.47 15.46
N SER A 85 12.13 -15.29 14.37
CA SER A 85 11.92 -15.97 13.08
C SER A 85 11.93 -17.50 13.18
N ASN A 86 12.54 -18.06 14.23
CA ASN A 86 12.60 -19.50 14.47
C ASN A 86 11.36 -20.03 15.19
N HIS A 87 10.62 -19.15 15.88
CA HIS A 87 9.33 -19.48 16.46
C HIS A 87 8.22 -19.14 15.47
N VAL A 88 7.02 -19.65 15.72
CA VAL A 88 5.79 -19.61 14.90
C VAL A 88 5.28 -18.19 14.56
N GLY A 89 6.10 -17.14 14.74
CA GLY A 89 5.81 -15.77 14.37
C GLY A 89 5.71 -15.59 12.86
N LYS A 90 4.53 -15.90 12.32
CA LYS A 90 4.14 -15.56 10.96
C LYS A 90 3.15 -14.39 11.01
N ILE A 91 3.33 -13.48 10.05
CA ILE A 91 2.40 -12.40 9.76
C ILE A 91 1.83 -12.72 8.39
N PHE A 92 0.51 -12.79 8.28
CA PHE A 92 -0.22 -12.97 7.05
C PHE A 92 -0.74 -11.61 6.60
N VAL A 93 -0.54 -11.31 5.32
CA VAL A 93 -1.04 -10.08 4.70
C VAL A 93 -1.95 -10.50 3.56
N SER A 94 -3.19 -10.09 3.62
CA SER A 94 -4.21 -10.38 2.60
C SER A 94 -4.72 -9.07 2.02
N GLU A 95 -4.95 -9.04 0.71
CA GLU A 95 -5.54 -7.90 0.02
C GLU A 95 -7.04 -7.81 0.35
N MET A 96 -7.52 -6.59 0.58
CA MET A 96 -8.93 -6.29 0.76
C MET A 96 -9.38 -5.32 -0.33
N GLU A 97 -10.49 -5.65 -0.97
CA GLU A 97 -11.10 -4.86 -2.04
C GLU A 97 -11.75 -3.60 -1.46
N GLU A 98 -12.60 -3.75 -0.44
CA GLU A 98 -13.33 -2.65 0.19
C GLU A 98 -13.58 -2.92 1.69
N VAL A 99 -13.88 -1.85 2.41
CA VAL A 99 -14.43 -1.89 3.77
C VAL A 99 -15.72 -1.08 3.74
N VAL A 100 -16.83 -1.74 4.08
CA VAL A 100 -18.16 -1.13 4.02
C VAL A 100 -18.59 -0.71 5.41
N ASP A 101 -19.02 0.54 5.55
CA ASP A 101 -19.64 1.03 6.78
C ASP A 101 -21.04 0.41 6.96
N MET A 102 -21.33 -0.16 8.13
CA MET A 102 -22.62 -0.83 8.36
C MET A 102 -23.81 0.13 8.44
N GLU A 103 -23.59 1.39 8.84
CA GLU A 103 -24.65 2.39 8.97
C GLU A 103 -24.92 3.09 7.63
N THR A 104 -23.88 3.50 6.91
CA THR A 104 -24.06 4.26 5.65
C THR A 104 -24.09 3.39 4.40
N LEU A 105 -23.60 2.15 4.49
CA LEU A 105 -23.33 1.26 3.35
C LEU A 105 -22.32 1.83 2.35
N ASP A 106 -21.58 2.87 2.71
CA ASP A 106 -20.53 3.41 1.87
C ASP A 106 -19.29 2.52 1.93
N GLY A 107 -18.81 2.11 0.75
CA GLY A 107 -17.57 1.38 0.59
C GLY A 107 -16.38 2.33 0.57
N GLN A 108 -15.47 2.18 1.54
CA GLN A 108 -14.13 2.75 1.43
C GLN A 108 -13.24 1.77 0.66
N GLN A 109 -12.67 2.26 -0.44
CA GLN A 109 -11.62 1.58 -1.19
C GLN A 109 -10.36 2.43 -1.09
N ASP A 110 -9.23 1.81 -0.75
CA ASP A 110 -7.94 2.47 -0.93
C ASP A 110 -7.67 2.51 -2.43
N LEU A 111 -7.96 3.66 -3.04
CA LEU A 111 -7.53 3.99 -4.40
C LEU A 111 -6.03 4.31 -4.41
N GLU A 112 -5.19 3.41 -3.87
CA GLU A 112 -3.83 3.32 -4.36
C GLU A 112 -3.90 2.61 -5.70
N ILE A 113 -3.54 3.34 -6.76
CA ILE A 113 -3.55 2.91 -8.15
C ILE A 113 -2.61 1.70 -8.32
N HIS A 114 -3.08 0.50 -7.99
CA HIS A 114 -2.45 -0.73 -8.44
C HIS A 114 -2.70 -0.80 -9.94
N THR A 115 -1.62 -0.70 -10.71
CA THR A 115 -1.62 -0.71 -12.18
C THR A 115 -1.95 -2.10 -12.75
N GLU A 116 -2.82 -2.87 -12.11
CA GLU A 116 -3.11 -4.26 -12.46
C GLU A 116 -4.57 -4.61 -12.16
N GLU A 117 -5.52 -3.79 -12.60
CA GLU A 117 -6.84 -4.34 -12.89
C GLU A 117 -6.80 -5.09 -14.22
N LYS A 118 -6.90 -6.42 -14.08
CA LYS A 118 -7.43 -7.37 -15.07
C LYS A 118 -8.50 -6.72 -15.96
N SER A 119 -8.07 -6.16 -17.08
CA SER A 119 -8.93 -6.00 -18.25
C SER A 119 -8.74 -7.23 -19.11
N GLU A 120 -9.87 -7.82 -19.48
CA GLU A 120 -9.97 -8.99 -20.34
C GLU A 120 -9.05 -8.88 -21.56
N SER A 121 -8.47 -10.02 -21.92
CA SER A 121 -7.48 -10.20 -22.98
C SER A 121 -7.79 -9.42 -24.27
N LYS A 122 -7.08 -8.31 -24.48
CA LYS A 122 -6.71 -7.86 -25.82
C LYS A 122 -5.20 -7.75 -25.86
N GLN A 123 -4.56 -8.66 -26.60
CA GLN A 123 -3.13 -8.64 -26.83
C GLN A 123 -2.75 -7.34 -27.55
N PHE A 124 -2.21 -6.39 -26.80
CA PHE A 124 -1.53 -5.25 -27.39
C PHE A 124 -0.08 -5.63 -27.71
N PRO A 125 0.46 -5.19 -28.87
CA PRO A 125 1.84 -5.47 -29.24
C PRO A 125 2.79 -4.89 -28.20
N LYS A 126 3.77 -5.71 -27.77
CA LYS A 126 4.81 -5.39 -26.79
C LYS A 126 5.67 -4.21 -27.27
N ARG A 127 5.22 -2.98 -27.01
CA ARG A 127 6.10 -1.80 -27.00
C ARG A 127 6.78 -1.74 -25.63
N GLY A 128 8.06 -1.38 -25.62
CA GLY A 128 8.94 -1.44 -24.45
C GLY A 128 8.28 -0.90 -23.19
N ARG A 129 8.52 -1.58 -22.06
CA ARG A 129 7.93 -1.31 -20.75
C ARG A 129 8.11 0.18 -20.42
N LEU A 130 7.03 0.96 -20.52
CA LEU A 130 7.03 2.38 -20.18
C LEU A 130 7.53 2.56 -18.74
N ILE A 131 8.36 3.58 -18.51
CA ILE A 131 8.84 3.91 -17.16
C ILE A 131 7.68 4.45 -16.30
N PRO A 132 7.73 4.33 -14.95
CA PRO A 132 6.63 4.71 -14.07
C PRO A 132 6.09 6.13 -14.32
N LEU A 133 6.96 7.10 -14.61
CA LEU A 133 6.55 8.48 -14.91
C LEU A 133 5.75 8.59 -16.22
N GLN A 134 6.15 7.86 -17.25
CA GLN A 134 5.40 7.82 -18.53
C GLN A 134 4.02 7.20 -18.33
N LYS A 135 3.92 6.15 -17.49
CA LYS A 135 2.65 5.54 -17.14
C LYS A 135 1.74 6.51 -16.38
N PHE A 136 2.28 7.21 -15.38
CA PHE A 136 1.54 8.22 -14.62
C PHE A 136 1.01 9.34 -15.52
N THR A 137 1.86 9.87 -16.40
CA THR A 137 1.46 10.92 -17.34
C THR A 137 0.37 10.45 -18.29
N LEU A 138 0.50 9.24 -18.87
CA LEU A 138 -0.53 8.68 -19.74
C LEU A 138 -1.85 8.43 -18.99
N HIS A 139 -1.79 7.95 -17.75
CA HIS A 139 -2.98 7.78 -16.92
C HIS A 139 -3.69 9.11 -16.67
N LYS A 140 -2.95 10.16 -16.30
CA LYS A 140 -3.51 11.50 -16.12
C LYS A 140 -4.15 12.04 -17.41
N LEU A 141 -3.50 11.85 -18.55
CA LEU A 141 -4.08 12.22 -19.85
C LEU A 141 -5.33 11.40 -20.18
N GLN A 142 -5.35 10.12 -19.80
CA GLN A 142 -6.49 9.23 -20.05
C GLN A 142 -7.72 9.66 -19.24
N VAL A 143 -7.55 10.01 -17.96
CA VAL A 143 -8.63 10.55 -17.12
C VAL A 143 -9.21 11.81 -17.77
N ILE A 144 -8.37 12.78 -18.15
CA ILE A 144 -8.81 14.02 -18.80
C ILE A 144 -9.53 13.74 -20.13
N TYR A 145 -9.04 12.78 -20.91
CA TYR A 145 -9.65 12.41 -22.18
C TYR A 145 -11.06 11.83 -22.00
N GLU A 146 -11.25 10.91 -21.05
CA GLU A 146 -12.56 10.28 -20.83
C GLU A 146 -13.57 11.26 -20.20
N GLU A 147 -13.13 12.11 -19.26
CA GLU A 147 -13.98 13.16 -18.66
C GLU A 147 -14.49 14.18 -19.69
N ASN A 148 -13.70 14.46 -20.73
CA ASN A 148 -13.97 15.52 -21.70
C ASN A 148 -14.24 14.98 -23.12
N LYS A 149 -14.54 13.68 -23.24
CA LYS A 149 -14.59 12.96 -24.51
C LYS A 149 -15.49 13.61 -25.56
N GLU A 150 -16.68 14.02 -25.15
CA GLU A 150 -17.66 14.64 -26.04
C GLU A 150 -17.18 16.00 -26.55
N THR A 151 -16.71 16.87 -25.65
CA THR A 151 -16.14 18.19 -25.99
C THR A 151 -14.91 18.07 -26.88
N LEU A 152 -14.02 17.11 -26.61
CA LEU A 152 -12.84 16.85 -27.43
C LEU A 152 -13.22 16.38 -28.84
N ARG A 153 -14.31 15.63 -28.96
CA ARG A 153 -14.83 15.13 -30.25
C ARG A 153 -15.54 16.24 -31.04
N THR A 154 -16.34 17.07 -30.39
CA THR A 154 -17.13 18.14 -31.05
C THR A 154 -16.27 19.34 -31.41
N ASP A 155 -15.52 19.87 -30.45
CA ASP A 155 -14.89 21.19 -30.55
C ASP A 155 -13.48 21.08 -31.11
N TYR A 156 -12.77 20.00 -30.76
CA TYR A 156 -11.37 19.77 -31.15
C TYR A 156 -11.20 18.71 -32.24
N ARG A 157 -12.29 18.03 -32.64
CA ARG A 157 -12.30 16.95 -33.66
C ARG A 157 -11.35 15.79 -33.33
N ILE A 158 -11.04 15.60 -32.04
CA ILE A 158 -10.17 14.56 -31.53
C ILE A 158 -11.00 13.30 -31.34
N LYS A 159 -10.74 12.26 -32.13
CA LYS A 159 -11.58 11.06 -32.21
C LYS A 159 -11.07 9.90 -31.36
N SER A 160 -9.79 9.94 -30.97
CA SER A 160 -9.16 8.88 -30.20
C SER A 160 -8.23 9.43 -29.13
N PHE A 161 -7.93 8.59 -28.14
CA PHE A 161 -6.93 8.92 -27.12
C PHE A 161 -5.54 9.19 -27.72
N SER A 162 -5.17 8.47 -28.78
CA SER A 162 -3.89 8.72 -29.48
C SER A 162 -3.87 10.12 -30.12
N ASP A 163 -4.98 10.55 -30.73
CA ASP A 163 -5.09 11.90 -31.30
C ASP A 163 -4.99 12.96 -30.22
N PHE A 164 -5.56 12.69 -29.05
CA PHE A 164 -5.50 13.58 -27.89
C PHE A 164 -4.06 13.75 -27.39
N VAL A 165 -3.33 12.64 -27.21
CA VAL A 165 -1.92 12.68 -26.81
C VAL A 165 -1.09 13.47 -27.83
N ASN A 166 -1.28 13.21 -29.13
CA ASN A 166 -0.59 13.93 -30.19
C ASN A 166 -0.90 15.43 -30.16
N TYR A 167 -2.17 15.80 -29.96
CA TYR A 167 -2.59 17.19 -29.82
C TYR A 167 -1.89 17.89 -28.65
N CYS A 168 -1.83 17.25 -27.47
CA CYS A 168 -1.13 17.78 -26.30
C CYS A 168 0.36 18.01 -26.56
N VAL A 169 1.03 17.02 -27.17
CA VAL A 169 2.46 17.12 -27.51
C VAL A 169 2.68 18.26 -28.50
N MET A 170 1.93 18.29 -29.60
CA MET A 170 2.05 19.32 -30.63
C MET A 170 1.79 20.74 -30.10
N LYS A 171 0.88 20.88 -29.12
CA LYS A 171 0.61 22.18 -28.48
C LYS A 171 1.73 22.63 -27.53
N SER A 172 2.41 21.70 -26.88
CA SER A 172 3.50 21.97 -25.94
C SER A 172 4.85 22.27 -26.61
N LEU A 173 5.13 21.67 -27.77
CA LEU A 173 6.42 21.80 -28.48
C LEU A 173 6.80 23.27 -28.78
N PRO A 174 5.91 24.13 -29.32
CA PRO A 174 6.25 25.52 -29.58
C PRO A 174 6.58 26.33 -28.31
N ILE A 175 5.95 25.99 -27.18
CA ILE A 175 6.22 26.62 -25.88
C ILE A 175 7.63 26.25 -25.40
N LEU A 176 7.95 24.96 -25.49
CA LEU A 176 9.27 24.44 -25.14
C LEU A 176 10.37 25.05 -26.03
N GLU A 177 10.16 25.10 -27.34
CA GLU A 177 11.08 25.72 -28.28
C GLU A 177 11.30 27.20 -28.00
N LYS A 178 10.23 27.93 -27.64
CA LYS A 178 10.32 29.35 -27.25
C LYS A 178 11.09 29.53 -25.94
N GLN A 179 10.92 28.64 -24.96
CA GLN A 179 11.66 28.67 -23.70
C GLN A 179 13.15 28.34 -23.91
N LEU A 180 13.44 27.34 -24.75
CA LEU A 180 14.82 26.96 -25.09
C LEU A 180 15.57 28.05 -25.86
N LYS A 181 14.88 28.79 -26.74
CA LYS A 181 15.45 29.92 -27.49
C LYS A 181 15.64 31.19 -26.64
N ASN A 182 14.84 31.37 -25.59
CA ASN A 182 14.91 32.52 -24.68
C ASN A 182 15.48 32.10 -23.33
N SER A 183 16.71 31.55 -23.31
CA SER A 183 17.39 31.18 -22.07
C SER A 183 17.85 32.43 -21.29
N THR A 184 16.91 33.23 -20.82
CA THR A 184 17.19 34.23 -19.79
C THR A 184 17.16 33.49 -18.45
N ILE A 185 18.37 33.30 -17.91
CA ILE A 185 18.71 32.74 -16.61
C ILE A 185 17.77 33.26 -15.51
N ILE A 186 17.14 32.35 -14.75
CA ILE A 186 16.93 32.54 -13.30
C ILE A 186 17.23 31.21 -12.60
N TYR A 187 18.40 31.15 -11.95
CA TYR A 187 18.62 30.26 -10.82
C TYR A 187 17.70 30.68 -9.68
N GLY A 188 16.91 29.74 -9.17
CA GLY A 188 16.16 29.89 -7.93
C GLY A 188 16.18 28.55 -7.20
N ASN A 189 17.27 28.29 -6.48
CA ASN A 189 17.33 27.25 -5.45
C ASN A 189 16.19 27.49 -4.44
N ASN A 190 15.14 26.67 -4.47
CA ASN A 190 14.15 26.56 -3.39
C ASN A 190 14.14 25.13 -2.82
N PHE A 191 15.33 24.61 -2.47
CA PHE A 191 15.47 23.55 -1.48
C PHE A 191 16.29 24.12 -0.32
N GLY A 192 15.59 24.79 0.58
CA GLY A 192 16.06 25.31 1.85
C GLY A 192 14.83 25.68 2.70
N ASP A 193 14.74 25.05 3.86
CA ASP A 193 13.83 25.28 4.99
C ASP A 193 12.35 24.88 4.80
N PHE A 194 12.00 23.65 5.20
CA PHE A 194 11.19 23.30 6.39
C PHE A 194 11.14 21.77 6.57
#